data_AF-A0A420YNR0-F1
#
_entry.id   AF-A0A420YNR0-F1
#
_cell.length_a   1.000
_cell.length_b   1.000
_cell.length_c   1.000
_cell.angle_alpha   90.00
_cell.angle_beta   90.00
_cell.angle_gamma   90.00
#
_symmetry.space_group_name_H-M   'P 1'
#
loop_
_entity.id
_entity.type
_entity.pdbx_description
1 polymer ?
#
loop_
_entity_poly.entity_id
_entity_poly.type
_entity_poly.pdbx_seq_one_letter_code
_entity_poly.pdbx_strand_id
1 'polypeptide(L)'
;MSQMGSAYAHGNMSGSGKVTEWMEIWDYAGGNSFRAFVAENMGERNLFVFFDANVLGRDLKKALVALIELAEGPFECSHIVVCIDRAITEEERKPLMNGLQWAGFSLTTLDHFTGGMDVTSSKWLFMGMEV
;
A
#
# COMPACT_ATOMS: atom_id res chain seq x y z
N MET A 1 7.26 45.69 -30.86
CA MET A 1 7.57 44.31 -31.29
C MET A 1 8.50 43.71 -30.26
N SER A 2 7.89 43.02 -29.29
CA SER A 2 7.95 41.55 -29.09
C SER A 2 9.00 41.17 -28.06
N GLN A 3 8.52 41.05 -26.81
CA GLN A 3 9.17 40.38 -25.69
C GLN A 3 9.38 38.89 -26.03
N MET A 4 10.60 38.38 -25.84
CA MET A 4 10.88 36.95 -25.79
C MET A 4 10.42 36.42 -24.44
N GLY A 5 9.28 35.73 -24.44
CA GLY A 5 8.78 35.00 -23.27
C GLY A 5 9.57 33.70 -23.07
N SER A 6 10.24 33.62 -21.92
CA SER A 6 10.77 32.37 -21.37
C SER A 6 9.60 31.44 -21.05
N ALA A 7 9.36 30.43 -21.88
CA ALA A 7 8.41 29.37 -21.60
C ALA A 7 9.02 28.43 -20.54
N TYR A 8 8.77 28.74 -19.27
CA TYR A 8 8.80 27.73 -18.22
C TYR A 8 7.65 26.76 -18.52
N ALA A 9 7.98 25.63 -19.14
CA ALA A 9 7.04 24.53 -19.31
C ALA A 9 6.54 24.14 -17.91
N HIS A 10 5.27 24.44 -17.65
CA HIS A 10 4.51 23.84 -16.56
C HIS A 10 4.56 22.33 -16.77
N GLY A 11 5.31 21.63 -15.93
CA GLY A 11 5.16 20.19 -15.80
C GLY A 11 3.72 19.91 -15.37
N ASN A 12 2.96 19.23 -16.23
CA ASN A 12 1.62 18.73 -15.91
C ASN A 12 1.71 17.82 -14.67
N MET A 13 1.43 18.35 -13.49
CA MET A 13 1.04 17.56 -12.32
C MET A 13 -0.45 17.23 -12.47
N SER A 14 -0.79 16.26 -13.31
CA SER A 14 -2.20 15.87 -13.53
C SER A 14 -2.40 14.36 -13.47
N GLY A 15 -1.84 13.74 -12.43
CA GLY A 15 -2.20 12.40 -11.98
C GLY A 15 -2.26 12.39 -10.47
N SER A 16 -3.33 12.93 -9.88
CA SER A 16 -3.61 12.68 -8.46
C SER A 16 -4.12 11.25 -8.39
N GLY A 17 -3.37 10.34 -7.79
CA GLY A 17 -3.84 8.98 -7.51
C GLY A 17 -5.23 9.02 -6.88
N LYS A 18 -6.12 8.14 -7.33
CA LYS A 18 -7.53 8.11 -6.91
C LYS A 18 -7.84 6.79 -6.22
N VAL A 19 -8.51 6.86 -5.08
CA VAL A 19 -9.10 5.67 -4.46
C VAL A 19 -10.34 5.27 -5.23
N THR A 20 -10.38 4.02 -5.70
CA THR A 20 -11.42 3.48 -6.57
C THR A 20 -12.37 2.55 -5.81
N GLU A 21 -11.85 1.75 -4.88
CA GLU A 21 -12.62 0.81 -4.06
C GLU A 21 -12.24 0.89 -2.58
N TRP A 22 -13.22 0.65 -1.71
CA TRP A 22 -13.05 0.54 -0.25
C TRP A 22 -13.61 -0.79 0.22
N MET A 23 -12.90 -1.48 1.13
CA MET A 23 -13.35 -2.77 1.65
C MET A 23 -12.94 -3.01 3.10
N GLU A 24 -13.73 -3.84 3.77
CA GLU A 24 -13.37 -4.48 5.03
C GLU A 24 -13.51 -5.99 4.85
N ILE A 25 -12.44 -6.71 5.18
CA ILE A 25 -12.29 -8.15 4.96
C ILE A 25 -12.30 -8.83 6.32
N TRP A 26 -13.18 -9.81 6.49
CA TRP A 26 -13.32 -10.57 7.73
C TRP A 26 -12.72 -11.97 7.55
N ASP A 27 -11.55 -12.21 8.14
CA ASP A 27 -10.94 -13.55 8.23
C ASP A 27 -11.46 -14.25 9.48
N TYR A 28 -12.59 -14.94 9.34
CA TYR A 28 -13.19 -15.71 10.43
C TYR A 28 -12.30 -16.87 10.92
N ALA A 29 -11.45 -17.43 10.04
CA ALA A 29 -10.58 -18.54 10.40
C ALA A 29 -9.35 -18.07 11.19
N GLY A 30 -8.76 -16.94 10.79
CA GLY A 30 -7.67 -16.27 11.50
C GLY A 30 -8.11 -15.39 12.67
N GLY A 31 -9.42 -15.11 12.79
CA GLY A 31 -10.01 -14.31 13.85
C GLY A 31 -9.64 -12.83 13.75
N ASN A 32 -9.60 -12.29 12.53
CA ASN A 32 -9.12 -10.93 12.28
C ASN A 32 -9.93 -10.20 11.21
N SER A 33 -9.76 -8.88 11.13
CA SER A 33 -10.36 -8.05 10.09
C SER A 33 -9.36 -7.06 9.53
N PHE A 34 -9.38 -6.87 8.22
CA PHE A 34 -8.50 -5.94 7.52
C PHE A 34 -9.33 -4.86 6.85
N ARG A 35 -8.91 -3.61 7.02
CA ARG A 35 -9.39 -2.52 6.17
C ARG A 35 -8.46 -2.38 4.99
N ALA A 36 -9.04 -2.19 3.82
CA ALA A 36 -8.26 -2.01 2.61
C ALA A 36 -8.94 -1.05 1.64
N PHE A 37 -8.16 -0.52 0.72
CA PHE A 37 -8.65 0.25 -0.41
C PHE A 37 -7.77 -0.01 -1.62
N VAL A 38 -8.34 0.17 -2.81
CA VAL A 38 -7.60 0.15 -4.06
C VAL A 38 -7.41 1.59 -4.49
N ALA A 39 -6.17 1.94 -4.88
CA ALA A 39 -5.89 3.21 -5.52
C ALA A 39 -5.28 2.99 -6.91
N GLU A 40 -5.68 3.86 -7.84
CA GLU A 40 -5.18 3.88 -9.20
C GLU A 40 -4.41 5.18 -9.45
N ASN A 41 -3.22 5.04 -10.04
CA ASN A 41 -2.44 6.17 -10.54
C ASN A 41 -1.81 5.79 -11.87
N MET A 42 -2.01 6.61 -12.91
CA MET A 42 -1.41 6.40 -14.24
C MET A 42 -1.64 4.99 -14.83
N GLY A 43 -2.79 4.37 -14.53
CA GLY A 43 -3.15 3.01 -14.97
C GLY A 43 -2.61 1.88 -14.09
N GLU A 44 -1.82 2.19 -13.06
CA GLU A 44 -1.36 1.21 -12.07
C GLU A 44 -2.33 1.16 -10.88
N ARG A 45 -2.88 -0.02 -10.62
CA ARG A 45 -3.80 -0.29 -9.50
C ARG A 45 -3.08 -1.00 -8.37
N ASN A 46 -3.33 -0.56 -7.15
CA ASN A 46 -2.60 -1.03 -5.98
C ASN A 46 -3.56 -1.27 -4.83
N LEU A 47 -3.48 -2.45 -4.23
CA LEU A 47 -4.26 -2.79 -3.04
C LEU A 47 -3.49 -2.37 -1.79
N PHE A 48 -4.05 -1.43 -1.03
CA PHE A 48 -3.53 -1.03 0.28
C PHE A 48 -4.28 -1.76 1.37
N VAL A 49 -3.56 -2.45 2.27
CA VAL A 49 -4.16 -3.22 3.38
C VAL A 49 -3.57 -2.77 4.71
N PHE A 50 -4.40 -2.43 5.69
CA PHE A 50 -3.96 -1.93 6.99
C PHE A 50 -3.76 -3.05 8.00
N PHE A 51 -2.55 -3.12 8.55
CA PHE A 51 -2.15 -4.05 9.60
C PHE A 51 -1.95 -3.25 10.90
N ASP A 52 -2.98 -3.24 11.74
CA ASP A 52 -2.93 -2.66 13.08
C ASP A 52 -2.60 -3.72 14.14
N ALA A 53 -2.67 -3.36 15.42
CA ALA A 53 -2.33 -4.26 16.53
C ALA A 53 -3.11 -5.59 16.54
N ASN A 54 -4.27 -5.68 15.84
CA ASN A 54 -5.06 -6.91 15.80
C ASN A 54 -4.38 -8.06 15.05
N VAL A 55 -3.40 -7.77 14.18
CA VAL A 55 -2.65 -8.80 13.43
C VAL A 55 -1.56 -9.47 14.25
N LEU A 56 -1.20 -8.91 15.40
CA LEU A 56 -0.10 -9.43 16.22
C LEU A 56 -0.41 -10.82 16.77
N GLY A 57 0.56 -11.72 16.64
CA GLY A 57 0.45 -13.11 17.13
C GLY A 57 -0.53 -13.99 16.35
N ARG A 58 -1.09 -13.52 15.23
CA ARG A 58 -1.99 -14.29 14.36
C ARG A 58 -1.21 -14.99 13.25
N ASP A 59 -1.71 -16.14 12.80
CA ASP A 59 -1.24 -16.75 11.55
C ASP A 59 -1.89 -16.04 10.36
N LEU A 60 -1.10 -15.24 9.64
CA LEU A 60 -1.57 -14.43 8.52
C LEU A 60 -1.44 -15.13 7.17
N LYS A 61 -0.93 -16.37 7.11
CA LYS A 61 -0.59 -17.01 5.84
C LYS A 61 -1.79 -17.12 4.90
N LYS A 62 -2.93 -17.60 5.41
CA LYS A 62 -4.16 -17.74 4.59
C LYS A 62 -4.76 -16.38 4.23
N ALA A 63 -4.74 -15.44 5.17
CA ALA A 63 -5.20 -14.08 4.92
C ALA A 63 -4.39 -13.42 3.81
N LEU A 64 -3.05 -13.55 3.82
CA LEU A 64 -2.17 -13.01 2.78
C LEU A 64 -2.46 -13.64 1.42
N VAL A 65 -2.63 -14.96 1.33
CA VAL A 65 -3.01 -15.62 0.07
C VAL A 65 -4.32 -15.06 -0.47
N ALA A 66 -5.35 -14.95 0.39
CA ALA A 66 -6.64 -14.39 -0.03
C ALA A 66 -6.54 -12.91 -0.46
N LEU A 67 -5.72 -12.11 0.22
CA LEU A 67 -5.47 -10.71 -0.14
C LEU A 67 -4.76 -10.59 -1.49
N ILE A 68 -3.81 -11.49 -1.78
CA ILE A 68 -3.12 -11.55 -3.08
C ILE A 68 -4.09 -11.96 -4.18
N GLU A 69 -4.89 -13.01 -3.97
CA GLU A 69 -5.90 -13.46 -4.95
C GLU A 69 -6.95 -12.36 -5.24
N LEU A 70 -7.33 -11.58 -4.22
CA LEU A 70 -8.19 -10.41 -4.40
C LEU A 70 -7.52 -9.31 -5.23
N ALA A 71 -6.24 -9.04 -4.96
CA ALA A 71 -5.46 -8.05 -5.70
C ALA A 71 -5.34 -8.44 -7.18
N GLU A 72 -4.88 -9.66 -7.48
CA GLU A 72 -4.64 -10.15 -8.85
C GLU A 72 -5.93 -10.29 -9.65
N GLY A 73 -6.98 -10.85 -9.04
CA GLY A 73 -8.21 -11.19 -9.74
C GLY A 73 -9.19 -10.00 -9.80
N PRO A 74 -10.12 -9.88 -8.84
CA PRO A 74 -11.19 -8.87 -8.89
C PRO A 74 -10.71 -7.41 -8.98
N PHE A 75 -9.55 -7.09 -8.40
CA PHE A 75 -9.06 -5.72 -8.36
C PHE A 75 -7.99 -5.41 -9.40
N GLU A 76 -7.54 -6.40 -10.17
CA GLU A 76 -6.57 -6.22 -11.27
C GLU A 76 -5.39 -5.30 -10.86
N CYS A 77 -4.91 -5.47 -9.63
CA CYS A 77 -3.82 -4.71 -9.05
C CYS A 77 -2.49 -5.27 -9.54
N SER A 78 -1.51 -4.39 -9.74
CA SER A 78 -0.13 -4.78 -10.02
C SER A 78 0.72 -4.90 -8.75
N HIS A 79 0.26 -4.30 -7.64
CA HIS A 79 0.93 -4.46 -6.35
C HIS A 79 -0.07 -4.55 -5.19
N ILE A 80 0.44 -5.14 -4.11
CA ILE A 80 -0.13 -5.06 -2.77
C ILE A 80 0.82 -4.29 -1.86
N VAL A 81 0.26 -3.37 -1.07
CA VAL A 81 0.97 -2.54 -0.09
C VAL A 81 0.37 -2.76 1.29
N VAL A 82 1.13 -3.40 2.17
CA VAL A 82 0.78 -3.56 3.58
C VAL A 82 1.20 -2.30 4.34
N CYS A 83 0.23 -1.68 5.01
CA CYS A 83 0.37 -0.49 5.83
C CYS A 83 0.40 -0.89 7.31
N ILE A 84 1.60 -0.99 7.90
CA ILE A 84 1.80 -1.43 9.28
C ILE A 84 1.72 -0.22 10.22
N ASP A 85 0.91 -0.30 11.27
CA ASP A 85 0.77 0.78 12.26
C ASP A 85 2.10 0.99 13.03
N ARG A 86 2.62 2.22 13.01
CA ARG A 86 3.83 2.60 13.75
C ARG A 86 3.61 2.67 15.26
N ALA A 87 2.37 2.65 15.74
CA ALA A 87 2.05 2.53 17.16
C ALA A 87 2.39 1.14 17.74
N ILE A 88 2.53 0.12 16.89
CA ILE A 88 3.05 -1.20 17.29
C ILE A 88 4.53 -1.03 17.69
N THR A 89 4.90 -1.59 18.84
CA THR A 89 6.27 -1.51 19.33
C THR A 89 7.26 -2.15 18.34
N GLU A 90 8.51 -1.68 18.33
CA GLU A 90 9.50 -2.22 17.40
C GLU A 90 9.74 -3.72 17.61
N GLU A 91 9.71 -4.18 18.86
CA GLU A 91 9.86 -5.59 19.23
C GLU A 91 8.75 -6.47 18.66
N GLU A 92 7.50 -6.00 18.66
CA GLU A 92 6.35 -6.72 18.12
C GLU A 92 6.24 -6.59 16.59
N ARG A 93 6.65 -5.44 16.04
CA ARG A 93 6.60 -5.16 14.61
C ARG A 93 7.64 -5.97 13.83
N LYS A 94 8.82 -6.20 14.41
CA LYS A 94 9.94 -6.86 13.72
C LYS A 94 9.62 -8.29 13.27
N PRO A 95 9.02 -9.18 14.09
CA PRO A 95 8.55 -10.49 13.63
C PRO A 95 7.54 -10.41 12.46
N LEU A 96 6.59 -9.47 12.54
CA LEU A 96 5.61 -9.25 11.47
C LEU A 96 6.29 -8.86 10.15
N MET A 97 7.21 -7.89 10.20
CA MET A 97 7.98 -7.46 9.03
C MET A 97 8.83 -8.59 8.44
N ASN A 98 9.49 -9.39 9.29
CA ASN A 98 10.28 -10.53 8.82
C ASN A 98 9.39 -11.58 8.12
N GLY A 99 8.20 -11.85 8.67
CA GLY A 99 7.23 -12.75 8.04
C GLY A 99 6.77 -12.25 6.67
N LEU A 100 6.50 -10.95 6.55
CA LEU A 100 6.16 -10.32 5.27
C LEU A 100 7.33 -10.37 4.28
N GLN A 101 8.58 -10.15 4.73
CA GLN A 101 9.77 -10.32 3.89
C GLN A 101 9.91 -11.73 3.34
N TRP A 102 9.65 -12.75 4.14
CA TRP A 102 9.64 -14.14 3.66
C TRP A 102 8.51 -14.42 2.67
N ALA A 103 7.41 -13.67 2.74
CA ALA A 103 6.32 -13.74 1.76
C ALA A 103 6.62 -12.96 0.47
N GLY A 104 7.70 -12.17 0.41
CA GLY A 104 8.11 -11.42 -0.79
C GLY A 104 8.00 -9.89 -0.66
N PHE A 105 7.49 -9.38 0.46
CA PHE A 105 7.34 -7.95 0.66
C PHE A 105 8.66 -7.25 1.02
N SER A 106 8.84 -6.02 0.55
CA SER A 106 9.99 -5.18 0.89
C SER A 106 9.54 -3.81 1.40
N LEU A 107 10.38 -3.14 2.20
CA LEU A 107 10.10 -1.76 2.63
C LEU A 107 10.02 -0.85 1.40
N THR A 108 8.98 -0.01 1.35
CA THR A 108 8.73 0.90 0.23
C THR A 108 8.30 2.28 0.71
N THR A 109 8.37 3.28 -0.18
CA THR A 109 7.82 4.63 0.00
C THR A 109 6.70 4.86 -1.02
N LEU A 110 5.87 5.89 -0.81
CA LEU A 110 4.81 6.25 -1.76
C LEU A 110 5.27 7.26 -2.82
N ASP A 111 6.59 7.46 -2.95
CA ASP A 111 7.15 8.50 -3.82
C ASP A 111 6.81 8.23 -5.29
N HIS A 112 6.73 6.95 -5.68
CA HIS A 112 6.27 6.51 -6.99
C HIS A 112 4.79 6.83 -7.27
N PHE A 113 3.94 6.90 -6.24
CA PHE A 113 2.53 7.27 -6.37
C PHE A 113 2.27 8.77 -6.44
N THR A 114 3.17 9.58 -5.89
CA THR A 114 2.94 11.02 -5.71
C THR A 114 3.76 11.90 -6.64
N GLY A 115 4.45 11.30 -7.61
CA GLY A 115 5.27 12.02 -8.57
C GLY A 115 6.56 12.58 -7.95
N GLY A 116 7.17 11.85 -7.02
CA GLY A 116 8.47 12.19 -6.44
C GLY A 116 8.43 13.17 -5.27
N MET A 117 7.28 13.32 -4.61
CA MET A 117 7.23 13.93 -3.27
C MET A 117 7.66 12.90 -2.24
N ASP A 118 8.50 13.27 -1.27
CA ASP A 118 8.79 12.42 -0.11
C ASP A 118 7.50 12.30 0.72
N VAL A 119 6.79 11.18 0.55
CA VAL A 119 5.56 10.86 1.29
C VAL A 119 5.83 9.70 2.23
N THR A 120 6.61 10.00 3.25
CA THR A 120 6.71 9.17 4.44
C THR A 120 5.52 9.45 5.38
N SER A 121 4.81 8.40 5.77
CA SER A 121 3.73 8.51 6.76
C SER A 121 4.31 8.44 8.17
N SER A 122 3.90 9.36 9.04
CA SER A 122 4.20 9.31 10.48
C SER A 122 3.38 8.24 11.22
N LYS A 123 2.30 7.73 10.60
CA LYS A 123 1.40 6.72 11.18
C LYS A 123 1.67 5.32 10.63
N TRP A 124 1.96 5.21 9.34
CA TRP A 124 2.06 3.93 8.66
C TRP A 124 3.49 3.67 8.17
N LEU A 125 3.92 2.43 8.27
CA LEU A 125 5.11 1.90 7.60
C LEU A 125 4.64 1.06 6.42
N PHE A 126 5.20 1.28 5.24
CA PHE A 126 4.73 0.61 4.03
C PHE A 126 5.68 -0.53 3.63
N MET A 127 5.08 -1.69 3.32
CA MET A 127 5.78 -2.80 2.68
C MET A 127 5.03 -3.21 1.41
N GLY A 128 5.72 -3.26 0.29
CA GLY A 128 5.14 -3.52 -1.03
C GLY A 128 5.63 -4.84 -1.63
N MET A 129 4.79 -5.42 -2.48
CA MET A 129 5.08 -6.60 -3.29
C MET A 129 4.33 -6.50 -4.64
N GLU A 130 4.99 -6.82 -5.74
CA GLU A 130 4.34 -7.02 -7.05
C GLU A 130 3.50 -8.30 -7.02
N VAL A 131 2.33 -8.28 -7.68
CA VAL A 131 1.42 -9.42 -7.83
C VAL A 131 1.05 -9.64 -9.29
#